data_AF-A0A7J3D8T2-F1
#
_entry.id   AF-A0A7J3D8T2-F1
#
_cell.length_a   1.000
_cell.length_b   1.000
_cell.length_c   1.000
_cell.angle_alpha   90.00
_cell.angle_beta   90.00
_cell.angle_gamma   90.00
#
_symmetry.space_group_name_H-M   'P 1'
#
loop_
_entity.id
_entity.type
_entity.pdbx_description
1 polymer ?
#
loop_
_entity_poly.entity_id
_entity_poly.type
_entity_poly.pdbx_seq_one_letter_code
_entity_poly.pdbx_strand_id
1 'polypeptide(L)'
;MILKEYSFTEIACDPGDLGIRNLKNLSGETSFEDFEMIPTFESTTSKDDALQHAKEDALTWARESTRLTEITFERLHVLPKKIFLFYYPIWVVRYEYRDRMYVCTIDGVTGRIISGRAPGDPIFQSLAMTAGASIGGLIAAAGILISQADPGIALAGIGAGIAILYAFYRFFRRGSEIIIGDFSEKSYSPGEVLKEISEVTRKIQKVYR
;
A
#
# COMPACT_ATOMS: atom_id res chain seq x y z
N MET A 1 -30.96 17.38 -26.82
CA MET A 1 -29.59 17.94 -26.87
C MET A 1 -29.06 17.97 -25.46
N ILE A 2 -27.97 17.26 -25.16
CA ILE A 2 -27.36 17.27 -23.83
C ILE A 2 -26.24 18.31 -23.88
N LEU A 3 -26.55 19.53 -23.42
CA LEU A 3 -25.55 20.55 -23.18
C LEU A 3 -25.18 20.47 -21.71
N LYS A 4 -24.16 19.66 -21.40
CA LYS A 4 -23.61 19.51 -20.06
C LYS A 4 -22.16 19.96 -20.06
N GLU A 5 -21.76 20.57 -18.95
CA GLU A 5 -20.37 20.86 -18.67
C GLU A 5 -19.79 19.70 -17.87
N TYR A 6 -18.59 19.29 -18.25
CA TYR A 6 -17.84 18.25 -17.58
C TYR A 6 -16.51 18.84 -17.10
N SER A 7 -16.11 18.44 -15.90
CA SER A 7 -14.84 18.83 -15.29
C SER A 7 -13.99 17.58 -15.14
N PHE A 8 -12.82 17.59 -15.76
CA PHE A 8 -11.85 16.52 -15.70
C PHE A 8 -10.63 17.00 -14.91
N THR A 9 -10.03 16.12 -14.12
CA THR A 9 -8.81 16.41 -13.36
C THR A 9 -7.98 15.15 -13.28
N GLU A 10 -6.69 15.29 -13.57
CA GLU A 10 -5.70 14.23 -13.46
C GLU A 10 -4.39 14.79 -12.86
N ILE A 11 -3.55 13.89 -12.37
CA ILE A 11 -2.21 14.27 -11.92
C ILE A 11 -1.31 14.38 -13.15
N ALA A 12 -0.68 15.54 -13.34
CA ALA A 12 0.12 15.82 -14.52
C ALA A 12 1.59 15.36 -14.41
N CYS A 13 2.04 14.97 -13.22
CA CYS A 13 3.40 14.49 -12.93
C CYS A 13 3.39 13.03 -12.43
N ASP A 14 4.56 12.45 -12.18
CA ASP A 14 4.71 11.16 -11.49
C ASP A 14 4.97 11.36 -9.99
N PRO A 15 3.93 11.30 -9.12
CA PRO A 15 4.10 11.40 -7.68
C PRO A 15 4.28 10.04 -7.01
N GLY A 16 4.59 8.97 -7.75
CA GLY A 16 4.63 7.59 -7.23
C GLY A 16 5.53 7.44 -6.00
N ASP A 17 6.64 8.16 -5.97
CA ASP A 17 7.58 8.18 -4.84
C ASP A 17 6.99 8.80 -3.56
N LEU A 18 5.98 9.65 -3.70
CA LEU A 18 5.24 10.25 -2.59
C LEU A 18 4.03 9.39 -2.17
N GLY A 19 3.78 8.25 -2.83
CA GLY A 19 2.66 7.37 -2.53
C GLY A 19 1.29 8.01 -2.81
N ILE A 20 1.22 8.92 -3.78
CA ILE A 20 -0.02 9.59 -4.20
C ILE A 20 -0.46 8.96 -5.52
N ARG A 21 -1.70 8.48 -5.63
CA ARG A 21 -2.28 8.09 -6.93
C ARG A 21 -3.42 8.99 -7.36
N ASN A 22 -4.18 9.49 -6.39
CA ASN A 22 -5.33 10.35 -6.63
C ASN A 22 -5.36 11.48 -5.59
N LEU A 23 -5.64 12.70 -6.05
CA LEU A 23 -5.94 13.82 -5.15
C LEU A 23 -7.42 13.75 -4.74
N LYS A 24 -7.67 13.69 -3.44
CA LYS A 24 -9.03 13.60 -2.87
C LYS A 24 -9.69 14.97 -2.67
N ASN A 25 -8.90 16.04 -2.71
CA ASN A 25 -9.35 17.40 -2.49
C ASN A 25 -8.81 18.31 -3.59
N LEU A 26 -9.68 19.16 -4.13
CA LEU A 26 -9.34 20.25 -5.04
C LEU A 26 -9.87 21.60 -4.50
N SER A 27 -10.40 21.59 -3.28
CA SER A 27 -10.86 22.80 -2.59
C SER A 27 -9.65 23.54 -2.06
N GLY A 28 -9.60 24.84 -2.27
CA GLY A 28 -8.52 25.70 -1.80
C GLY A 28 -8.57 27.05 -2.50
N GLU A 29 -7.82 28.02 -1.98
CA GLU A 29 -7.58 29.28 -2.66
C GLU A 29 -6.32 29.15 -3.53
N THR A 30 -6.39 29.65 -4.76
CA THR A 30 -5.24 29.70 -5.65
C THR A 30 -4.49 31.01 -5.43
N SER A 31 -3.20 30.94 -5.13
CA SER A 31 -2.28 32.08 -5.17
C SER A 31 -1.29 31.93 -6.32
N PHE A 32 -0.76 33.07 -6.77
CA PHE A 32 0.38 33.08 -7.67
C PHE A 32 1.63 33.17 -6.80
N GLU A 33 2.37 32.07 -6.71
CA GLU A 33 3.61 31.99 -5.94
C GLU A 33 4.82 31.98 -6.86
N ASP A 34 5.94 32.46 -6.32
CA ASP A 34 7.25 32.26 -6.94
C ASP A 34 7.77 30.87 -6.61
N PHE A 35 7.79 30.00 -7.64
CA PHE A 35 8.19 28.61 -7.50
C PHE A 35 9.71 28.41 -7.43
N GLU A 36 10.54 29.47 -7.55
CA GLU A 36 12.00 29.33 -7.46
C GLU A 36 12.46 28.76 -6.10
N MET A 37 11.71 29.01 -5.03
CA MET A 37 12.06 28.58 -3.67
C MET A 37 11.40 27.27 -3.23
N ILE A 38 10.46 26.73 -4.02
CA ILE A 38 9.67 25.55 -3.65
C ILE A 38 9.97 24.43 -4.64
N PRO A 39 10.46 23.27 -4.19
CA PRO A 39 10.65 22.12 -5.07
C PRO A 39 9.33 21.71 -5.74
N THR A 40 9.28 21.82 -7.06
CA THR A 40 8.14 21.39 -7.87
C THR A 40 8.46 20.11 -8.63
N PHE A 41 7.43 19.29 -8.86
CA PHE A 41 7.52 18.19 -9.82
C PHE A 41 7.14 18.73 -11.20
N GLU A 42 7.98 18.45 -12.18
CA GLU A 42 7.70 18.80 -13.57
C GLU A 42 6.56 17.95 -14.13
N SER A 43 5.78 18.55 -15.04
CA SER A 43 4.70 17.85 -15.74
C SER A 43 5.29 16.79 -16.66
N THR A 44 4.90 15.54 -16.47
CA THR A 44 5.23 14.43 -17.37
C THR A 44 4.16 14.25 -18.45
N THR A 45 2.94 14.70 -18.19
CA THR A 45 1.82 14.66 -19.13
C THR A 45 1.84 15.92 -19.99
N SER A 46 1.70 15.76 -21.32
CA SER A 46 1.61 16.89 -22.23
C SER A 46 0.21 17.52 -22.24
N LYS A 47 0.12 18.77 -22.68
CA LYS A 47 -1.16 19.48 -22.82
C LYS A 47 -2.11 18.75 -23.79
N ASP A 48 -1.58 18.20 -24.87
CA ASP A 48 -2.38 17.55 -25.90
C ASP A 48 -2.92 16.21 -25.41
N ASP A 49 -2.10 15.44 -24.68
CA ASP A 49 -2.52 14.19 -24.04
C ASP A 49 -3.62 14.45 -23.00
N ALA A 50 -3.43 15.45 -22.13
CA ALA A 50 -4.42 15.83 -21.13
C ALA A 50 -5.76 16.25 -21.77
N LEU A 51 -5.70 16.94 -22.91
CA LEU A 51 -6.89 17.34 -23.65
C LEU A 51 -7.56 16.16 -24.34
N GLN A 52 -6.79 15.18 -24.80
CA GLN A 52 -7.32 13.94 -25.33
C GLN A 52 -8.02 13.11 -24.24
N HIS A 53 -7.38 12.89 -23.09
CA HIS A 53 -7.97 12.20 -21.95
C HIS A 53 -9.27 12.86 -21.49
N ALA A 54 -9.26 14.20 -21.34
CA ALA A 54 -10.45 14.95 -20.95
C ALA A 54 -11.63 14.79 -21.93
N LYS A 55 -11.35 14.68 -23.24
CA LYS A 55 -12.39 14.45 -24.26
C LYS A 55 -12.95 13.03 -24.17
N GLU A 56 -12.09 12.04 -23.99
CA GLU A 56 -12.48 10.64 -23.85
C GLU A 56 -13.34 10.41 -22.60
N ASP A 57 -12.97 11.01 -21.47
CA ASP A 57 -13.74 10.99 -20.22
C ASP A 57 -15.10 11.70 -20.37
N ALA A 58 -15.12 12.89 -20.98
CA ALA A 58 -16.36 13.61 -21.21
C ALA A 58 -17.34 12.85 -22.12
N LEU A 59 -16.84 12.14 -23.14
CA LEU A 59 -17.66 11.26 -23.98
C LEU A 59 -18.23 10.09 -23.17
N THR A 60 -17.41 9.49 -22.31
CA THR A 60 -17.81 8.37 -21.45
C THR A 60 -18.91 8.80 -20.48
N TRP A 61 -18.71 9.90 -19.74
CA TRP A 61 -19.73 10.44 -18.84
C TRP A 61 -21.00 10.89 -19.57
N ALA A 62 -20.87 11.44 -20.77
CA ALA A 62 -22.03 11.82 -21.57
C ALA A 62 -22.91 10.60 -21.87
N ARG A 63 -22.31 9.49 -22.31
CA ARG A 63 -22.99 8.21 -22.57
C ARG A 63 -23.68 7.68 -21.33
N GLU A 64 -22.95 7.54 -20.23
CA GLU A 64 -23.47 7.03 -18.95
C GLU A 64 -24.64 7.85 -18.41
N SER A 65 -24.60 9.17 -18.62
CA SER A 65 -25.63 10.07 -18.10
C SER A 65 -27.00 9.92 -18.78
N THR A 66 -27.06 9.27 -19.95
CA THR A 66 -28.29 9.15 -20.74
C THR A 66 -29.17 7.97 -20.35
N ARG A 67 -28.64 6.98 -19.59
CA ARG A 67 -29.34 5.74 -19.19
C ARG A 67 -30.10 5.05 -20.33
N LEU A 68 -29.60 5.16 -21.57
CA LEU A 68 -30.22 4.53 -22.74
C LEU A 68 -29.82 3.06 -22.83
N THR A 69 -30.81 2.17 -22.99
CA THR A 69 -30.60 0.72 -23.10
C THR A 69 -30.15 0.29 -24.50
N GLU A 70 -30.60 1.01 -25.53
CA GLU A 70 -30.25 0.74 -26.93
C GLU A 70 -29.88 2.05 -27.64
N ILE A 71 -28.78 2.01 -28.40
CA ILE A 71 -28.26 3.16 -29.15
C ILE A 71 -28.22 2.79 -30.64
N THR A 72 -29.17 3.30 -31.43
CA THR A 72 -29.20 3.07 -32.89
C THR A 72 -28.32 4.07 -33.66
N PHE A 73 -28.14 5.28 -33.14
CA PHE A 73 -27.30 6.32 -33.71
C PHE A 73 -26.81 7.28 -32.61
N GLU A 74 -25.50 7.55 -32.57
CA GLU A 74 -24.87 8.49 -31.65
C GLU A 74 -24.03 9.52 -32.41
N ARG A 75 -24.18 10.80 -32.07
CA ARG A 75 -23.28 11.87 -32.54
C ARG A 75 -23.02 12.86 -31.41
N LEU A 76 -21.91 12.67 -30.71
CA LEU A 76 -21.45 13.55 -29.64
C LEU A 76 -20.29 14.43 -30.13
N HIS A 77 -20.28 15.69 -29.71
CA HIS A 77 -19.15 16.59 -29.91
C HIS A 77 -18.74 17.14 -28.54
N VAL A 78 -17.45 17.08 -28.24
CA VAL A 78 -16.87 17.65 -27.03
C VAL A 78 -15.99 18.83 -27.44
N LEU A 79 -16.28 20.00 -26.86
CA LEU A 79 -15.53 21.23 -27.10
C LEU A 79 -14.80 21.61 -25.81
N PRO A 80 -13.46 21.57 -25.78
CA PRO A 80 -12.70 21.99 -24.61
C PRO A 80 -12.87 23.50 -24.41
N LYS A 81 -13.32 23.91 -23.23
CA LYS A 81 -13.50 25.34 -22.91
C LYS A 81 -12.21 25.98 -22.38
N LYS A 82 -11.61 25.36 -21.37
CA LYS A 82 -10.41 25.85 -20.68
C LYS A 82 -9.61 24.65 -20.17
N ILE A 83 -8.29 24.83 -20.10
CA ILE A 83 -7.36 23.89 -19.48
C ILE A 83 -6.47 24.69 -18.54
N PHE A 84 -6.23 24.14 -17.35
CA PHE A 84 -5.44 24.76 -16.30
C PHE A 84 -4.46 23.74 -15.74
N LEU A 85 -3.27 24.21 -15.38
CA LEU A 85 -2.29 23.44 -14.62
C LEU A 85 -2.22 24.03 -13.21
N PHE A 86 -2.44 23.20 -12.21
CA PHE A 86 -2.39 23.60 -10.80
C PHE A 86 -1.21 22.92 -10.10
N TYR A 87 -0.40 23.71 -9.40
CA TYR A 87 0.58 23.17 -8.46
C TYR A 87 -0.12 22.94 -7.12
N TYR A 88 -0.22 21.67 -6.71
CA TYR A 88 -0.89 21.29 -5.47
C TYR A 88 0.14 21.15 -4.33
N PRO A 89 -0.01 21.87 -3.20
CA PRO A 89 0.95 21.82 -2.11
C PRO A 89 0.87 20.49 -1.35
N ILE A 90 2.01 19.88 -1.12
CA ILE A 90 2.14 18.60 -0.40
C ILE A 90 3.27 18.73 0.62
N TRP A 91 3.01 18.35 1.87
CA TRP A 91 4.04 18.27 2.90
C TRP A 91 4.64 16.86 2.94
N VAL A 92 5.96 16.77 2.90
CA VAL A 92 6.69 15.51 3.06
C VAL A 92 7.43 15.53 4.39
N VAL A 93 6.99 14.68 5.32
CA VAL A 93 7.59 14.54 6.65
C VAL A 93 8.47 13.30 6.65
N ARG A 94 9.76 13.48 6.94
CA ARG A 94 10.72 12.39 7.14
C ARG A 94 11.17 12.39 8.59
N TYR A 95 11.15 11.24 9.23
CA TYR A 95 11.54 11.12 10.63
C TYR A 95 12.22 9.77 10.89
N GLU A 96 13.01 9.73 11.95
CA GLU A 96 13.72 8.53 12.38
C GLU A 96 13.11 7.99 13.67
N TYR A 97 12.93 6.68 13.74
CA TYR A 97 12.51 5.99 14.96
C TYR A 97 13.23 4.64 15.06
N ARG A 98 14.01 4.46 16.13
CA ARG A 98 14.81 3.25 16.41
C ARG A 98 15.69 2.84 15.22
N ASP A 99 16.52 3.77 14.74
CA ASP A 99 17.46 3.58 13.63
C ASP A 99 16.79 3.20 12.29
N ARG A 100 15.51 3.57 12.13
CA ARG A 100 14.75 3.39 10.89
C ARG A 100 14.12 4.70 10.44
N MET A 101 14.26 4.96 9.15
CA MET A 101 13.66 6.13 8.49
C MET A 101 12.24 5.83 8.04
N TYR A 102 11.33 6.75 8.36
CA TYR A 102 9.95 6.74 7.99
C TYR A 102 9.62 8.00 7.18
N VAL A 103 8.64 7.88 6.29
CA VAL A 103 8.14 8.99 5.46
C VAL A 103 6.63 9.04 5.50
N CYS A 104 6.08 10.24 5.56
CA CYS A 104 4.65 10.51 5.49
C CYS A 104 4.41 11.72 4.57
N THR A 105 3.41 11.61 3.72
CA THR A 105 2.96 12.62 2.78
C THR A 105 1.60 13.14 3.24
N ILE A 106 1.50 14.45 3.40
CA ILE A 106 0.34 15.13 3.97
C ILE A 106 -0.18 16.13 2.93
N ASP A 107 -1.51 16.19 2.81
CA ASP A 107 -2.20 17.18 2.01
C ASP A 107 -1.92 18.58 2.55
N GLY A 108 -1.30 19.44 1.72
CA GLY A 108 -0.93 20.79 2.10
C GLY A 108 -2.12 21.72 2.35
N VAL A 109 -3.30 21.37 1.85
CA VAL A 109 -4.52 22.17 2.02
C VAL A 109 -5.34 21.69 3.22
N THR A 110 -5.55 20.38 3.35
CA THR A 110 -6.43 19.83 4.41
C THR A 110 -5.69 19.38 5.67
N GLY A 111 -4.36 19.25 5.62
CA GLY A 111 -3.55 18.70 6.70
C GLY A 111 -3.77 17.21 6.95
N ARG A 112 -4.49 16.50 6.07
CA ARG A 112 -4.75 15.06 6.19
C ARG A 112 -3.61 14.24 5.62
N ILE A 113 -3.34 13.09 6.25
CA ILE A 113 -2.36 12.13 5.74
C ILE A 113 -2.89 11.54 4.42
N ILE A 114 -2.12 11.69 3.35
CA ILE A 114 -2.39 11.06 2.05
C ILE A 114 -1.81 9.66 2.05
N SER A 115 -0.52 9.56 2.39
CA SER A 115 0.20 8.31 2.43
C SER A 115 1.28 8.37 3.50
N GLY A 116 1.71 7.23 4.03
CA GLY A 116 2.84 7.20 4.95
C GLY A 116 3.17 5.81 5.42
N ARG A 117 4.39 5.67 5.94
CA ARG A 117 4.82 4.51 6.71
C ARG A 117 5.07 4.97 8.14
N ALA A 118 4.53 4.24 9.10
CA ALA A 118 4.69 4.52 10.52
C ALA A 118 5.17 3.26 11.27
N PRO A 119 5.88 3.44 12.40
CA PRO A 119 6.27 2.32 13.23
C PRO A 119 5.04 1.54 13.71
N GLY A 120 5.17 0.22 13.74
CA GLY A 120 4.11 -0.66 14.17
C GLY A 120 3.79 -0.60 15.65
N ASP A 121 2.59 -1.07 15.99
CA ASP A 121 2.10 -1.14 17.36
C ASP A 121 2.97 -2.09 18.21
N PRO A 122 3.64 -1.57 19.27
CA PRO A 122 4.39 -2.39 20.21
C PRO A 122 3.53 -3.46 20.90
N ILE A 123 2.23 -3.23 21.06
CA ILE A 123 1.31 -4.20 21.67
C ILE A 123 1.19 -5.42 20.74
N PHE A 124 0.94 -5.20 19.46
CA PHE A 124 0.84 -6.29 18.50
C PHE A 124 2.15 -7.08 18.36
N GLN A 125 3.29 -6.39 18.38
CA GLN A 125 4.60 -7.03 18.47
C GLN A 125 4.72 -7.91 19.72
N SER A 126 4.45 -7.36 20.90
CA SER A 126 4.53 -8.10 22.16
C SER A 126 3.60 -9.31 22.18
N LEU A 127 2.37 -9.15 21.68
CA LEU A 127 1.38 -10.22 21.61
C LEU A 127 1.83 -11.35 20.67
N ALA A 128 2.39 -11.03 19.51
CA ALA A 128 2.96 -12.03 18.60
C ALA A 128 4.09 -12.81 19.28
N MET A 129 4.99 -12.13 20.01
CA MET A 129 6.06 -12.81 20.73
C MET A 129 5.53 -13.70 21.85
N THR A 130 4.56 -13.23 22.64
CA THR A 130 3.92 -14.00 23.71
C THR A 130 3.17 -15.21 23.16
N ALA A 131 2.45 -15.06 22.04
CA ALA A 131 1.76 -16.17 21.38
C ALA A 131 2.76 -17.21 20.86
N GLY A 132 3.82 -16.76 20.18
CA GLY A 132 4.88 -17.65 19.68
C GLY A 132 5.59 -18.42 20.79
N ALA A 133 5.92 -17.76 21.90
CA ALA A 133 6.52 -18.39 23.07
C ALA A 133 5.57 -19.39 23.76
N SER A 134 4.29 -19.04 23.90
CA SER A 134 3.29 -19.92 24.54
C SER A 134 3.02 -21.16 23.69
N ILE A 135 2.75 -20.99 22.40
CA ILE A 135 2.47 -22.09 21.47
C ILE A 135 3.72 -22.96 21.29
N GLY A 136 4.87 -22.35 21.03
CA GLY A 136 6.14 -23.07 20.88
C GLY A 136 6.52 -23.84 22.15
N GLY A 137 6.33 -23.24 23.33
CA GLY A 137 6.58 -23.87 24.62
C GLY A 137 5.65 -25.04 24.91
N LEU A 138 4.34 -24.91 24.60
CA LEU A 138 3.38 -26.00 24.76
C LEU A 138 3.69 -27.18 23.84
N ILE A 139 4.11 -26.94 22.61
CA ILE A 139 4.48 -27.99 21.66
C ILE A 139 5.77 -28.70 22.11
N ALA A 140 6.76 -27.94 22.59
CA ALA A 140 7.98 -28.51 23.14
C ALA A 140 7.67 -29.35 24.39
N ALA A 141 6.86 -28.84 25.32
CA ALA A 141 6.45 -29.55 26.53
C ALA A 141 5.63 -30.82 26.20
N ALA A 142 4.68 -30.73 25.28
CA ALA A 142 3.91 -31.89 24.81
C ALA A 142 4.83 -32.96 24.21
N GLY A 143 5.80 -32.55 23.37
CA GLY A 143 6.79 -33.46 22.80
C GLY A 143 7.61 -34.20 23.85
N ILE A 144 8.01 -33.53 24.94
CA ILE A 144 8.72 -34.15 26.07
C ILE A 144 7.80 -35.10 26.85
N LEU A 145 6.55 -34.71 27.10
CA LEU A 145 5.62 -35.53 27.89
C LEU A 145 5.21 -36.83 27.18
N ILE A 146 5.11 -36.81 25.85
CA ILE A 146 4.74 -37.99 25.05
C ILE A 146 5.95 -38.86 24.67
N SER A 147 7.18 -38.41 24.91
CA SER A 147 8.40 -39.10 24.47
C SER A 147 8.76 -40.35 25.27
N GLN A 148 7.82 -40.88 26.08
CA GLN A 148 7.92 -41.93 27.11
C GLN A 148 9.07 -42.96 26.96
N ALA A 149 9.46 -43.36 25.74
CA ALA A 149 10.67 -44.17 25.49
C ALA A 149 11.49 -43.78 24.23
N ASP A 150 11.06 -42.79 23.44
CA ASP A 150 11.73 -42.40 22.18
C ASP A 150 12.23 -40.94 22.28
N PRO A 151 13.55 -40.74 22.48
CA PRO A 151 14.15 -39.41 22.51
C PRO A 151 13.91 -38.61 21.22
N GLY A 152 13.68 -39.28 20.08
CA GLY A 152 13.39 -38.65 18.80
C GLY A 152 12.13 -37.79 18.83
N ILE A 153 11.11 -38.20 19.59
CA ILE A 153 9.84 -37.47 19.72
C ILE A 153 10.02 -36.21 20.57
N ALA A 154 10.82 -36.28 21.65
CA ALA A 154 11.16 -35.11 22.46
C ALA A 154 11.95 -34.09 21.62
N LEU A 155 12.95 -34.55 20.86
CA LEU A 155 13.75 -33.69 19.99
C LEU A 155 12.91 -33.05 18.89
N ALA A 156 11.98 -33.81 18.29
CA ALA A 156 11.04 -33.28 17.29
C ALA A 156 10.13 -32.20 17.88
N GLY A 157 9.59 -32.40 19.08
CA GLY A 157 8.74 -31.42 19.77
C GLY A 157 9.49 -30.13 20.12
N ILE A 158 10.71 -30.25 20.66
CA ILE A 158 11.57 -29.09 20.95
C ILE A 158 11.92 -28.36 19.65
N GLY A 159 12.31 -29.09 18.59
CA GLY A 159 12.62 -28.51 17.29
C GLY A 159 11.44 -27.77 16.68
N ALA A 160 10.23 -28.34 16.75
CA ALA A 160 9.01 -27.69 16.30
C ALA A 160 8.68 -26.44 17.12
N GLY A 161 8.83 -26.50 18.44
CA GLY A 161 8.62 -25.37 19.33
C GLY A 161 9.57 -24.19 19.03
N ILE A 162 10.86 -24.47 18.81
CA ILE A 162 11.87 -23.48 18.42
C ILE A 162 11.56 -22.90 17.04
N ALA A 163 11.14 -23.73 16.07
CA ALA A 163 10.79 -23.26 14.74
C ALA A 163 9.59 -22.29 14.76
N ILE A 164 8.57 -22.59 15.58
CA ILE A 164 7.41 -21.72 15.78
C ILE A 164 7.82 -20.42 16.46
N LEU A 165 8.60 -20.50 17.54
CA LEU A 165 9.12 -19.30 18.22
C LEU A 165 9.94 -18.44 17.25
N TYR A 166 10.78 -19.05 16.42
CA TYR A 166 11.57 -18.33 15.42
C TYR A 166 10.71 -17.67 14.35
N ALA A 167 9.65 -18.34 13.88
CA ALA A 167 8.70 -17.76 12.92
C ALA A 167 7.99 -16.53 13.51
N PHE A 168 7.51 -16.61 14.76
CA PHE A 168 6.91 -15.48 15.46
C PHE A 168 7.92 -14.39 15.81
N TYR A 169 9.16 -14.73 16.14
CA TYR A 169 10.24 -13.75 16.32
C TYR A 169 10.55 -13.01 15.02
N ARG A 170 10.50 -13.69 13.87
CA ARG A 170 10.65 -13.06 12.55
C ARG A 170 9.53 -12.03 12.33
N PHE A 171 8.31 -12.34 12.75
CA PHE A 171 7.17 -11.43 12.70
C PHE A 171 7.28 -10.29 13.71
N PHE A 172 7.76 -10.54 14.92
CA PHE A 172 8.06 -9.50 15.93
C PHE A 172 9.14 -8.53 15.44
N ARG A 173 10.24 -9.06 14.89
CA ARG A 173 11.38 -8.26 14.43
C ARG A 173 11.11 -7.49 13.13
N ARG A 174 10.19 -7.99 12.31
CA ARG A 174 9.82 -7.38 11.01
C ARG A 174 8.49 -6.64 11.04
N GLY A 175 7.63 -6.90 12.02
CA GLY A 175 6.28 -6.34 12.13
C GLY A 175 6.30 -5.04 12.93
N SER A 176 5.47 -4.04 12.62
CA SER A 176 4.39 -4.00 11.64
C SER A 176 4.31 -2.56 11.13
N GLU A 177 5.10 -2.21 10.12
CA GLU A 177 4.98 -0.85 9.58
C GLU A 177 3.53 -0.60 9.17
N ILE A 178 2.91 0.42 9.76
CA ILE A 178 1.57 0.84 9.40
C ILE A 178 1.72 1.63 8.12
N ILE A 179 1.23 1.07 7.02
CA ILE A 179 1.20 1.75 5.73
C ILE A 179 -0.18 2.35 5.56
N ILE A 180 -0.23 3.65 5.37
CA ILE A 180 -1.44 4.39 5.02
C ILE A 180 -1.26 4.89 3.59
N GLY A 181 -2.33 4.85 2.79
CA GLY A 181 -2.33 5.34 1.41
C GLY A 181 -1.80 4.32 0.40
N ASP A 182 -1.36 4.81 -0.76
CA ASP A 182 -1.17 3.99 -1.96
C ASP A 182 0.26 3.45 -2.15
N PHE A 183 1.05 3.38 -1.09
CA PHE A 183 2.35 2.72 -1.17
C PHE A 183 2.14 1.24 -1.53
N SER A 184 2.82 0.79 -2.59
CA SER A 184 2.83 -0.63 -2.98
C SER A 184 3.25 -1.46 -1.77
N GLU A 185 2.34 -2.29 -1.28
CA GLU A 185 2.65 -3.25 -0.24
C GLU A 185 3.69 -4.24 -0.77
N LYS A 186 4.82 -4.38 -0.08
CA LYS A 186 5.49 -5.67 0.01
C LYS A 186 4.85 -6.44 1.16
N SER A 187 3.58 -6.80 1.00
CA SER A 187 2.87 -7.64 1.96
C SER A 187 3.41 -9.06 1.80
N TYR A 188 4.29 -9.47 2.71
CA TYR A 188 4.65 -10.87 2.83
C TYR A 188 3.42 -11.61 3.34
N SER A 189 2.65 -12.18 2.41
CA SER A 189 1.44 -12.93 2.74
C SER A 189 1.80 -14.08 3.68
N PRO A 190 1.02 -14.32 4.75
CA PRO A 190 1.19 -15.51 5.60
C PRO A 190 1.23 -16.81 4.78
N GLY A 191 0.54 -16.84 3.63
CA GLY A 191 0.56 -17.97 2.70
C GLY A 191 1.90 -18.16 1.98
N GLU A 192 2.64 -17.09 1.70
CA GLU A 192 3.98 -17.18 1.10
C GLU A 192 4.99 -17.70 2.13
N VAL A 193 4.89 -17.25 3.38
CA VAL A 193 5.72 -17.78 4.48
C VAL A 193 5.43 -19.26 4.73
N LEU A 194 4.15 -19.67 4.68
CA LEU A 194 3.76 -21.08 4.78
C LEU A 194 4.29 -21.92 3.61
N LYS A 195 4.28 -21.38 2.38
CA LYS A 195 4.90 -22.03 1.21
C LYS A 195 6.41 -22.18 1.39
N GLU A 196 7.09 -21.12 1.82
CA GLU A 196 8.54 -21.11 2.05
C GLU A 196 8.94 -22.17 3.11
N ILE A 197 8.19 -22.24 4.21
CA ILE A 197 8.38 -23.26 5.26
C ILE A 197 8.12 -24.68 4.72
N SER A 198 7.07 -24.85 3.91
CA SER A 198 6.72 -26.16 3.32
C SER A 198 7.80 -26.65 2.35
N GLU A 199 8.43 -25.75 1.59
CA GLU A 199 9.50 -26.05 0.65
C GLU A 199 10.80 -26.40 1.37
N VAL A 200 11.14 -25.68 2.44
CA VAL A 200 12.31 -25.99 3.29
C VAL A 200 12.14 -27.36 3.94
N THR A 201 10.95 -27.66 4.46
CA THR A 201 10.65 -28.96 5.08
C THR A 201 10.79 -30.10 4.06
N ARG A 202 10.31 -29.89 2.83
CA ARG A 202 10.42 -30.87 1.73
C ARG A 202 11.87 -31.08 1.27
N LYS A 203 12.71 -30.04 1.30
CA LYS A 203 14.15 -30.16 1.01
C LYS A 203 14.88 -30.95 2.09
N ILE A 204 14.60 -30.70 3.36
CA ILE A 204 15.20 -31.45 4.48
C ILE A 204 14.81 -32.94 4.39
N GLN A 205 13.56 -33.24 4.04
CA GLN A 205 13.08 -34.62 3.90
C GLN A 205 13.71 -35.38 2.73
N LYS A 206 14.18 -34.68 1.69
CA LYS A 206 14.95 -35.26 0.57
C LYS A 206 16.42 -35.50 0.88
N VAL A 207 16.98 -34.82 1.88
CA VAL A 207 18.39 -34.97 2.30
C VAL A 207 18.57 -36.15 3.27
N TYR A 208 17.50 -36.58 3.94
CA TYR A 208 17.48 -37.74 4.85
C TYR A 208 17.00 -39.05 4.20
N ARG A 209 17.00 -39.12 2.86
CA ARG A 209 16.75 -40.33 2.07
C ARG A 209 17.98 -40.66 1.24
#